data_AF-A0AAD6ARS7-F1
#
_entry.id   AF-A0AAD6ARS7-F1
#
_cell.length_a   1.000
_cell.length_b   1.000
_cell.length_c   1.000
_cell.angle_alpha   90.00
_cell.angle_beta   90.00
_cell.angle_gamma   90.00
#
_symmetry.space_group_name_H-M   'P 1'
#
loop_
_entity.id
_entity.type
_entity.pdbx_description
1 polymer ?
#
loop_
_entity_poly.entity_id
_entity_poly.type
_entity_poly.pdbx_seq_one_letter_code
_entity_poly.pdbx_strand_id
1 'polypeptide(L)'
;EMAKILNHPRVYGFLHVPVQSASDSVLMDMKREYCIDDFKKVVDFLKEKVPGVTIATDLICGFPGETEGDFQETVELVKLYRFPSLFINQFYPRPGTPAAKMEQVPAHVKKQRTKELSQLFHSYNPYDHE
;
A
#
# COMPACT_ATOMS: atom_id res chain seq x y z
N GLU A 1 18.84 -12.73 0.40
CA GLU A 1 18.59 -13.16 -0.99
C GLU A 1 18.04 -12.07 -1.92
N MET A 2 16.84 -11.52 -1.71
CA MET A 2 16.25 -10.57 -2.69
C MET A 2 17.12 -9.35 -3.02
N ALA A 3 17.71 -8.69 -2.02
CA ALA A 3 18.60 -7.55 -2.27
C ALA A 3 19.83 -7.91 -3.13
N LYS A 4 20.35 -9.14 -3.00
CA LYS A 4 21.46 -9.62 -3.83
C LYS A 4 21.04 -9.79 -5.29
N ILE A 5 19.84 -10.30 -5.53
CA ILE A 5 19.27 -10.47 -6.88
C ILE A 5 19.04 -9.09 -7.51
N LEU A 6 18.44 -8.16 -6.77
CA LEU A 6 18.11 -6.82 -7.28
C LEU A 6 19.34 -5.96 -7.56
N ASN A 7 20.48 -6.21 -6.88
CA ASN A 7 21.75 -5.55 -7.18
C ASN A 7 22.50 -6.13 -8.39
N HIS A 8 22.00 -7.20 -9.02
CA HIS A 8 22.67 -7.78 -10.18
C HIS A 8 22.54 -6.84 -11.40
N PRO A 9 23.61 -6.57 -12.16
CA PRO A 9 23.60 -5.57 -13.25
C PRO A 9 22.66 -5.87 -14.42
N ARG A 10 22.08 -7.07 -14.46
CA ARG A 10 21.09 -7.51 -15.47
C ARG A 10 19.66 -7.57 -14.93
N VAL A 11 19.44 -7.16 -13.69
CA VAL A 11 18.13 -7.12 -13.05
C VAL A 11 17.75 -5.65 -12.87
N TYR A 12 16.56 -5.29 -13.34
CA TYR A 12 16.01 -3.98 -13.07
C TYR A 12 15.57 -3.92 -11.59
N GLY A 13 16.06 -2.94 -10.84
CA GLY A 13 15.79 -2.76 -9.41
C GLY A 13 14.36 -2.30 -9.14
N PHE A 14 13.37 -3.12 -9.50
CA PHE A 14 11.96 -2.86 -9.30
C PHE A 14 11.31 -4.03 -8.55
N LEU A 15 10.51 -3.73 -7.54
CA LEU A 15 9.74 -4.72 -6.83
C LEU A 15 8.34 -4.21 -6.50
N HIS A 16 7.33 -5.00 -6.83
CA HIS A 16 5.97 -4.73 -6.39
C HIS A 16 5.71 -5.49 -5.07
N VAL A 17 5.55 -4.76 -3.98
CA VAL A 17 5.25 -5.32 -2.65
C VAL A 17 3.86 -4.82 -2.22
N PRO A 18 2.79 -5.63 -2.37
CA PRO A 18 1.44 -5.19 -2.06
C PRO A 18 1.19 -5.08 -0.55
N VAL A 19 0.96 -3.87 -0.03
CA VAL A 19 0.59 -3.66 1.38
C VAL A 19 -0.92 -3.76 1.60
N GLN A 20 -1.72 -3.25 0.65
CA GLN A 20 -3.19 -3.23 0.62
C GLN A 20 -3.84 -2.26 1.62
N SER A 21 -3.38 -2.24 2.88
CA SER A 21 -3.77 -1.29 3.92
C SER A 21 -2.61 -1.11 4.89
N ALA A 22 -2.48 0.04 5.53
CA ALA A 22 -1.50 0.23 6.60
C ALA A 22 -2.03 -0.09 8.00
N SER A 23 -3.32 -0.42 8.13
CA SER A 23 -3.93 -0.80 9.40
C SER A 23 -3.87 -2.29 9.63
N ASP A 24 -3.28 -2.70 10.75
CA ASP A 24 -3.19 -4.10 11.15
C ASP A 24 -4.56 -4.73 11.38
N SER A 25 -5.56 -3.95 11.81
CA SER A 25 -6.93 -4.44 11.98
C SER A 25 -7.54 -4.82 10.62
N VAL A 26 -7.39 -3.95 9.63
CA VAL A 26 -7.85 -4.18 8.26
C VAL A 26 -7.06 -5.31 7.60
N LEU A 27 -5.74 -5.36 7.78
CA LEU A 27 -4.89 -6.44 7.26
C LEU A 27 -5.31 -7.81 7.82
N MET A 28 -5.63 -7.88 9.12
CA MET A 28 -6.14 -9.09 9.76
C MET A 28 -7.50 -9.52 9.19
N ASP A 29 -8.41 -8.58 8.96
CA ASP A 29 -9.71 -8.87 8.35
C ASP A 29 -9.59 -9.30 6.88
N MET A 30 -8.59 -8.76 6.16
CA MET A 30 -8.19 -9.19 4.82
C MET A 30 -7.50 -10.57 4.80
N LYS A 31 -7.27 -11.20 5.97
CA LYS A 31 -6.52 -12.46 6.12
C LYS A 31 -5.08 -12.38 5.63
N ARG A 32 -4.41 -11.25 5.87
CA ARG A 32 -2.96 -11.13 5.67
C ARG A 32 -2.22 -11.74 6.85
N GLU A 33 -1.12 -12.41 6.55
CA GLU A 33 -0.24 -13.06 7.55
C GLU A 33 0.96 -12.15 7.92
N TYR A 34 0.83 -10.85 7.69
CA TYR A 34 1.85 -9.84 7.97
C TYR A 34 1.19 -8.61 8.60
N CYS A 35 1.96 -7.86 9.38
CA CYS A 35 1.57 -6.55 9.89
C CYS A 35 2.26 -5.41 9.12
N ILE A 36 1.89 -4.18 9.43
CA ILE A 36 2.49 -2.99 8.83
C ILE A 36 3.98 -2.89 9.12
N ASP A 37 4.43 -3.32 10.30
CA ASP A 37 5.85 -3.31 10.66
C ASP A 37 6.66 -4.31 9.83
N ASP A 38 6.08 -5.43 9.43
CA ASP A 38 6.76 -6.38 8.53
C ASP A 38 6.92 -5.78 7.13
N PHE A 39 5.90 -5.09 6.63
CA PHE A 39 5.99 -4.35 5.38
C PHE A 39 7.07 -3.26 5.45
N LYS A 40 7.07 -2.44 6.51
CA LYS A 40 8.10 -1.40 6.74
C LYS A 40 9.51 -1.99 6.76
N LYS A 41 9.73 -3.07 7.51
CA LYS A 41 11.03 -3.78 7.55
C LYS A 41 11.49 -4.19 6.15
N VAL A 42 10.60 -4.71 5.31
CA VAL A 42 10.94 -5.11 3.93
C VAL A 42 11.30 -3.89 3.09
N VAL A 43 10.49 -2.83 3.13
CA VAL A 43 10.73 -1.60 2.35
C VAL A 43 12.02 -0.92 2.77
N ASP A 44 12.24 -0.73 4.07
CA ASP A 44 13.43 -0.09 4.63
C ASP A 44 14.69 -0.88 4.27
N PHE A 45 14.65 -2.20 4.44
CA PHE A 45 15.76 -3.09 4.10
C PHE A 45 16.11 -3.00 2.60
N LEU A 46 15.10 -2.97 1.71
CA LEU A 46 15.34 -2.86 0.27
C LEU A 46 15.90 -1.49 -0.11
N LYS A 47 15.34 -0.40 0.44
CA LYS A 47 15.85 0.96 0.20
C LYS A 47 17.29 1.13 0.69
N GLU A 48 17.66 0.51 1.81
CA GLU A 48 19.02 0.56 2.35
C GLU A 48 20.01 -0.29 1.53
N LYS A 49 19.61 -1.51 1.13
CA LYS A 49 20.53 -2.49 0.52
C LYS A 49 20.56 -2.47 -1.00
N VAL A 50 19.60 -1.83 -1.67
CA VAL A 50 19.49 -1.79 -3.13
C VAL A 50 19.35 -0.32 -3.57
N PRO A 51 20.48 0.39 -3.78
CA PRO A 51 20.46 1.78 -4.22
C PRO A 51 19.63 1.95 -5.50
N GLY A 52 18.72 2.93 -5.49
CA GLY A 52 17.85 3.21 -6.63
C GLY A 52 16.69 2.22 -6.82
N VAL A 53 16.40 1.34 -5.85
CA VAL A 53 15.25 0.43 -5.95
C VAL A 53 13.94 1.20 -6.06
N THR A 54 13.13 0.83 -7.05
CA THR A 54 11.75 1.30 -7.21
C THR A 54 10.83 0.29 -6.54
N ILE A 55 10.13 0.72 -5.50
CA ILE A 55 9.12 -0.09 -4.83
C ILE A 55 7.74 0.39 -5.27
N ALA A 56 6.97 -0.50 -5.88
CA ALA A 56 5.56 -0.30 -6.15
C ALA A 56 4.71 -0.95 -5.05
N THR A 57 3.52 -0.43 -4.79
CA THR A 57 2.55 -1.06 -3.89
C THR A 57 1.11 -0.80 -4.32
N ASP A 58 0.20 -1.66 -3.85
CA ASP A 58 -1.24 -1.52 -4.03
C ASP A 58 -1.90 -1.13 -2.69
N LEU A 59 -2.92 -0.28 -2.79
CA LEU A 59 -3.81 0.10 -1.69
C LEU A 59 -5.26 -0.16 -2.08
N ILE A 60 -6.04 -0.66 -1.11
CA ILE A 60 -7.49 -0.84 -1.23
C ILE A 60 -8.16 0.08 -0.23
N CYS A 61 -8.92 1.06 -0.72
CA CYS A 61 -9.68 1.99 0.08
C CYS A 61 -11.10 1.49 0.32
N GLY A 62 -11.54 1.61 1.57
CA GLY A 62 -12.88 1.26 2.00
C GLY A 62 -13.13 -0.24 2.05
N PHE A 63 -12.13 -1.01 2.50
CA PHE A 63 -12.38 -2.40 2.88
C PHE A 63 -13.51 -2.44 3.92
N PRO A 64 -14.39 -3.46 3.91
CA PRO A 64 -15.50 -3.53 4.86
C PRO A 64 -15.02 -3.47 6.32
N GLY A 65 -15.59 -2.57 7.12
CA GLY A 65 -15.15 -2.30 8.49
C GLY A 65 -14.05 -1.24 8.65
N GLU A 66 -13.42 -0.76 7.57
CA GLU A 66 -12.33 0.23 7.63
C GLU A 66 -12.81 1.58 8.19
N THR A 67 -12.28 1.94 9.36
CA THR A 67 -12.59 3.21 10.04
C THR A 67 -11.81 4.38 9.46
N GLU A 68 -12.06 5.60 9.95
CA GLU A 68 -11.27 6.75 9.55
C GLU A 68 -9.82 6.68 10.07
N GLY A 69 -9.61 6.13 11.28
CA GLY A 69 -8.26 5.93 11.82
C GLY A 69 -7.44 4.99 10.94
N ASP A 70 -8.02 3.86 10.53
CA ASP A 70 -7.36 2.89 9.66
C ASP A 70 -6.95 3.49 8.30
N PHE A 71 -7.80 4.35 7.75
CA PHE A 71 -7.50 5.05 6.51
C PHE A 71 -6.38 6.07 6.70
N GLN A 72 -6.39 6.84 7.79
CA GLN A 72 -5.34 7.81 8.06
C GLN A 72 -3.97 7.15 8.29
N GLU A 73 -3.90 5.96 8.90
CA GLU A 73 -2.67 5.18 8.96
C GLU A 73 -2.10 4.88 7.55
N THR A 74 -2.98 4.60 6.59
CA THR A 74 -2.60 4.37 5.19
C THR A 74 -2.10 5.64 4.51
N VAL A 75 -2.73 6.79 4.79
CA VAL A 75 -2.28 8.11 4.32
C VAL A 75 -0.88 8.43 4.86
N GLU A 76 -0.63 8.19 6.15
CA GLU A 76 0.68 8.41 6.78
C GLU A 76 1.76 7.50 6.20
N LEU A 77 1.45 6.24 5.88
CA LEU A 77 2.38 5.34 5.20
C LEU A 77 2.83 5.90 3.83
N VAL A 78 1.87 6.42 3.04
CA VAL A 78 2.16 7.00 1.73
C VAL A 78 2.98 8.28 1.86
N LYS A 79 2.71 9.13 2.86
CA LYS A 79 3.53 10.32 3.16
C LYS A 79 4.95 9.94 3.56
N LEU A 80 5.11 8.90 4.38
CA LEU A 80 6.40 8.43 4.87
C LEU A 80 7.28 7.92 3.73
N TYR A 81 6.75 7.06 2.87
CA TYR A 81 7.55 6.38 1.85
C TYR A 81 7.58 7.08 0.50
N ARG A 82 6.61 7.95 0.20
CA ARG A 82 6.47 8.67 -1.08
C ARG A 82 6.69 7.73 -2.27
N PHE A 83 5.94 6.63 -2.30
CA PHE A 83 6.16 5.56 -3.27
C PHE A 83 6.18 6.08 -4.71
N PRO A 84 7.14 5.67 -5.54
CA PRO A 84 7.23 6.11 -6.93
C PRO A 84 6.13 5.54 -7.82
N SER A 85 5.56 4.39 -7.43
CA SER A 85 4.45 3.73 -8.12
C SER A 85 3.44 3.23 -7.08
N LEU A 86 2.22 3.75 -7.16
CA LEU A 86 1.17 3.47 -6.18
C LEU A 86 -0.15 3.17 -6.90
N PHE A 87 -0.71 1.98 -6.69
CA PHE A 87 -1.99 1.56 -7.26
C PHE A 87 -3.10 1.75 -6.23
N ILE A 88 -3.93 2.77 -6.41
CA ILE A 88 -4.99 3.14 -5.47
C ILE A 88 -6.34 2.62 -6.00
N ASN A 89 -6.91 1.62 -5.33
CA ASN A 89 -8.15 0.98 -5.75
C ASN A 89 -9.26 1.14 -4.70
N GLN A 90 -10.52 1.18 -5.15
CA GLN A 90 -11.67 1.05 -4.24
C GLN A 90 -11.94 -0.44 -3.96
N PHE A 91 -12.39 -0.76 -2.75
CA PHE A 91 -12.93 -2.08 -2.49
C PHE A 91 -14.24 -2.29 -3.25
N TYR A 92 -14.30 -3.39 -4.00
CA TYR A 92 -15.51 -3.90 -4.64
C TYR A 92 -15.84 -5.29 -4.11
N PRO A 93 -17.00 -5.49 -3.44
CA PRO A 93 -17.37 -6.79 -2.91
C PRO A 93 -17.57 -7.78 -4.05
N ARG A 94 -16.90 -8.94 -3.95
CA ARG A 94 -17.07 -10.05 -4.90
C ARG A 94 -18.08 -11.05 -4.34
N PRO A 95 -19.15 -11.41 -5.09
CA PRO A 95 -20.13 -12.39 -4.63
C PRO A 95 -19.47 -13.68 -4.13
N GLY A 96 -19.94 -14.19 -3.00
CA GLY A 96 -19.44 -15.43 -2.39
C GLY A 96 -18.22 -15.27 -1.46
N THR A 97 -17.61 -14.09 -1.38
CA THR A 97 -16.50 -13.83 -0.45
C THR A 97 -16.99 -13.45 0.97
N PRO A 98 -16.21 -13.74 2.03
CA PRO A 98 -16.52 -13.26 3.38
C PRO A 98 -16.67 -11.73 3.44
N ALA A 99 -15.77 -11.01 2.77
CA ALA A 99 -15.78 -9.55 2.71
C ALA A 99 -17.07 -8.98 2.08
N ALA A 100 -17.73 -9.70 1.17
CA ALA A 100 -19.01 -9.26 0.61
C ALA A 100 -20.19 -9.31 1.62
N LYS A 101 -20.05 -10.04 2.72
CA LYS A 101 -21.06 -10.17 3.79
C LYS A 101 -20.82 -9.22 4.97
N MET A 102 -19.66 -8.59 5.03
CA MET A 102 -19.30 -7.62 6.06
C MET A 102 -20.01 -6.27 5.85
N GLU A 103 -20.07 -5.45 6.89
CA GLU A 103 -20.61 -4.09 6.79
C GLU A 103 -19.76 -3.23 5.85
N GLN A 104 -20.37 -2.79 4.76
CA GLN A 104 -19.67 -2.10 3.68
C GLN A 104 -19.47 -0.62 4.01
N VAL A 105 -18.28 -0.11 3.72
CA VAL A 105 -18.01 1.33 3.73
C VAL A 105 -18.85 2.02 2.63
N PRO A 106 -19.58 3.12 2.93
CA PRO A 106 -20.41 3.81 1.96
C PRO A 106 -19.62 4.25 0.71
N ALA A 107 -20.24 4.13 -0.46
CA ALA A 107 -19.57 4.41 -1.74
C ALA A 107 -18.95 5.82 -1.83
N HIS A 108 -19.60 6.83 -1.23
CA HIS A 108 -19.08 8.20 -1.20
C HIS A 108 -17.78 8.32 -0.38
N VAL A 109 -17.67 7.58 0.72
CA VAL A 109 -16.44 7.51 1.55
C VAL A 109 -15.31 6.84 0.77
N LYS A 110 -15.57 5.71 0.10
CA LYS A 110 -14.56 5.04 -0.75
C LYS A 110 -14.05 5.96 -1.86
N LYS A 111 -14.95 6.72 -2.47
CA LYS A 111 -14.61 7.72 -3.50
C LYS A 111 -13.80 8.88 -2.92
N GLN A 112 -14.14 9.37 -1.74
CA GLN A 112 -13.38 10.42 -1.05
C GLN A 112 -11.96 9.95 -0.72
N ARG A 113 -11.82 8.77 -0.10
CA ARG A 113 -10.53 8.18 0.30
C ARG A 113 -9.58 7.95 -0.88
N THR A 114 -10.09 7.34 -1.95
CA THR A 114 -9.30 7.17 -3.18
C THR A 114 -8.88 8.48 -3.81
N LYS A 115 -9.76 9.50 -3.82
CA LYS A 115 -9.42 10.84 -4.30
C LYS A 115 -8.32 11.48 -3.45
N GLU A 116 -8.41 11.38 -2.13
CA GLU A 116 -7.41 11.92 -1.19
C GLU A 116 -6.03 11.30 -1.41
N LEU A 117 -5.92 9.97 -1.43
CA LEU A 117 -4.66 9.30 -1.73
C LEU A 117 -4.12 9.63 -3.13
N SER A 118 -5.01 9.75 -4.13
CA SER A 118 -4.59 10.14 -5.49
C SER A 118 -4.04 11.56 -5.51
N GLN A 119 -4.64 12.48 -4.77
CA GLN A 119 -4.14 13.85 -4.64
C GLN A 119 -2.81 13.89 -3.89
N LEU A 120 -2.66 13.10 -2.83
CA LEU A 120 -1.40 12.95 -2.12
C LEU A 120 -0.30 12.40 -3.03
N PHE A 121 -0.57 11.32 -3.78
CA PHE A 121 0.39 10.74 -4.73
C PHE A 121 0.85 11.76 -5.78
N HIS A 122 -0.07 12.55 -6.34
CA HIS A 122 0.27 13.59 -7.31
C HIS A 122 0.93 14.84 -6.68
N SER A 123 0.91 14.99 -5.35
CA SER A 123 1.49 16.15 -4.66
C SER A 123 3.00 16.07 -4.52
N TYR A 124 3.58 14.88 -4.70
CA TYR A 124 5.01 14.66 -4.60
C TYR A 124 5.62 14.19 -5.92
N ASN A 125 6.87 14.57 -6.17
CA ASN A 125 7.62 14.01 -7.29
C ASN A 125 8.12 12.61 -6.92
N PRO A 126 7.69 11.55 -7.63
CA PRO A 126 8.11 10.18 -7.35
C PRO A 126 9.59 9.90 -7.69
N TYR A 127 10.24 10.79 -8.45
CA TYR A 127 11.62 10.60 -8.96
C TYR A 127 12.62 11.63 -8.42
N ASP A 128 12.32 12.30 -7.31
CA ASP A 128 13.33 13.07 -6.59
C ASP A 128 14.33 12.10 -5.94
N HIS A 129 15.30 11.65 -6.73
CA HIS A 129 16.49 10.98 -6.24
C HIS A 129 17.49 12.06 -5.81
N GLU A 130 17.40 12.50 -4.55
CA GLU A 130 18.56 13.11 -3.88
C GLU A 130 19.53 12.02 -3.39
#